data_AF-A0AAN6K9E3-F1
#
_entry.id   AF-A0AAN6K9E3-F1
#
_cell.length_a   1.000
_cell.length_b   1.000
_cell.length_c   1.000
_cell.angle_alpha   90.00
_cell.angle_beta   90.00
_cell.angle_gamma   90.00
#
_symmetry.space_group_name_H-M   'P 1'
#
loop_
_entity.id
_entity.type
_entity.pdbx_description
1 polymer ?
#
loop_
_entity_poly.entity_id
_entity_poly.type
_entity_poly.pdbx_seq_one_letter_code
_entity_poly.pdbx_strand_id
1 'polypeptide(L)'
;MPATFKKLVDDVENRLRHATSDANKAEDALATALTTAGAPQYCRTTAAAFADAEQRIRTTESEVTAALSRLYASLASLRDREALREADREKARERARHRRRSKQRYRSHTGSRDNTGTRSSGRSPPPPPPKPKAKTRQHPQAPKPRVISPESIQQWHEACTLAFKDKPLLRAFPQPPSEPCGDARCRAERRVLEACYCNIRKAFKGRADLRGDRVNFHPDRFMRVPGDVRERVRRAAGEVFVVVNGMFQEVDEEGKNGL
;
A
#
# COMPACT_ATOMS: atom_id res chain seq x y z
N MET A 1 2.50 6.05 10.06
CA MET A 1 1.95 5.71 11.40
C MET A 1 0.69 4.87 11.22
N PRO A 2 0.61 3.64 11.75
CA PRO A 2 -0.62 2.84 11.70
C PRO A 2 -1.75 3.55 12.47
N ALA A 3 -2.98 3.51 11.95
CA ALA A 3 -4.13 4.23 12.50
C ALA A 3 -4.43 3.92 13.98
N THR A 4 -4.05 2.72 14.44
CA THR A 4 -4.14 2.29 15.84
C THR A 4 -3.20 3.04 16.78
N PHE A 5 -2.02 3.43 16.30
CA PHE A 5 -1.05 4.18 17.10
C PHE A 5 -1.53 5.60 17.37
N LYS A 6 -2.02 6.28 16.33
CA LYS A 6 -2.55 7.64 16.47
C LYS A 6 -3.70 7.68 17.47
N LYS A 7 -4.63 6.72 17.40
CA LYS A 7 -5.74 6.61 18.35
C LYS A 7 -5.26 6.43 19.81
N LEU A 8 -4.20 5.66 20.03
CA LEU A 8 -3.64 5.45 21.37
C LEU A 8 -2.99 6.73 21.92
N VAL A 9 -2.25 7.46 21.07
CA VAL A 9 -1.65 8.75 21.44
C VAL A 9 -2.73 9.77 21.75
N ASP A 10 -3.72 9.91 20.88
CA ASP A 10 -4.84 10.83 21.06
C ASP A 10 -5.61 10.52 22.36
N ASP A 11 -5.80 9.24 22.71
CA ASP A 11 -6.47 8.81 23.95
C ASP A 11 -5.66 9.17 25.21
N VAL A 12 -4.34 8.93 25.20
CA VAL A 12 -3.45 9.29 26.30
C VAL A 12 -3.37 10.81 26.49
N GLU A 13 -3.22 11.57 25.40
CA GLU A 13 -3.22 13.03 25.45
C GLU A 13 -4.53 13.59 26.02
N ASN A 14 -5.67 13.01 25.61
CA ASN A 14 -6.97 13.47 26.08
C ASN A 14 -7.17 13.15 27.58
N ARG A 15 -6.75 11.97 28.03
CA ARG A 15 -6.74 11.61 29.46
C ARG A 15 -5.86 12.54 30.29
N LEU A 16 -4.65 12.85 29.80
CA LEU A 16 -3.73 13.75 30.48
C LEU A 16 -4.35 15.16 30.61
N ARG A 17 -4.94 15.68 29.52
CA ARG A 17 -5.60 16.99 29.52
C ARG A 17 -6.76 17.07 30.52
N HIS A 18 -7.57 16.02 30.62
CA HIS A 18 -8.64 15.96 31.61
C HIS A 18 -8.10 15.93 33.04
N ALA A 19 -7.09 15.11 33.32
CA ALA A 19 -6.46 15.05 34.64
C ALA A 19 -5.85 16.40 35.07
N THR A 20 -5.15 17.09 34.17
CA THR A 20 -4.62 18.45 34.43
C THR A 20 -5.74 19.46 34.65
N SER A 21 -6.82 19.40 33.88
CA SER A 21 -7.96 20.30 34.07
C SER A 21 -8.64 20.10 35.43
N ASP A 22 -8.76 18.85 35.89
CA ASP A 22 -9.39 18.56 37.18
C ASP A 22 -8.48 18.97 38.36
N ALA A 23 -7.15 18.84 38.21
CA ALA A 23 -6.19 19.37 39.18
C ALA A 23 -6.29 20.90 39.33
N ASN A 24 -6.34 21.63 38.21
CA ASN A 24 -6.50 23.10 38.23
C ASN A 24 -7.80 23.53 38.91
N LYS A 25 -8.93 22.85 38.62
CA LYS A 25 -10.21 23.13 39.28
C LYS A 25 -10.15 22.87 40.79
N ALA A 26 -9.43 21.83 41.23
CA ALA A 26 -9.24 21.54 42.64
C ALA A 26 -8.39 22.62 43.34
N GLU A 27 -7.37 23.15 42.65
CA GLU A 27 -6.56 24.26 43.13
C GLU A 27 -7.38 25.56 43.27
N ASP A 28 -8.18 25.90 42.27
CA ASP A 28 -9.09 27.06 42.32
C ASP A 28 -10.11 26.94 43.46
N ALA A 29 -10.66 25.74 43.68
CA ALA A 29 -11.57 25.45 44.77
C ALA A 29 -10.89 25.58 46.14
N LEU A 30 -9.63 25.13 46.26
CA LEU A 30 -8.83 25.30 47.47
C LEU A 30 -8.56 26.79 47.75
N ALA A 31 -8.15 27.56 46.74
CA ALA A 31 -7.90 28.99 46.87
C ALA A 31 -9.17 29.73 47.29
N THR A 32 -10.32 29.39 46.70
CA THR A 32 -11.63 29.96 47.08
C THR A 32 -11.98 29.60 48.52
N ALA A 33 -11.80 28.35 48.94
CA ALA A 33 -12.09 27.91 50.31
C ALA A 33 -11.21 28.63 51.35
N LEU A 34 -9.91 28.82 51.05
CA LEU A 34 -8.97 29.56 51.92
C LEU A 34 -9.35 31.03 52.07
N THR A 35 -9.97 31.63 51.05
CA THR A 35 -10.38 33.04 51.08
C THR A 35 -11.75 33.23 51.76
N THR A 36 -12.61 32.20 51.78
CA THR A 36 -14.04 32.35 52.13
C THR A 36 -14.38 31.94 53.57
N ALA A 37 -13.58 31.13 54.29
CA ALA A 37 -14.00 30.65 55.61
C ALA A 37 -12.87 30.38 56.62
N GLY A 38 -12.99 30.99 57.80
CA GLY A 38 -12.39 30.51 59.04
C GLY A 38 -13.09 29.26 59.60
N ALA A 39 -13.19 28.17 58.82
CA ALA A 39 -13.87 26.93 59.21
C ALA A 39 -12.94 25.70 59.10
N PRO A 40 -12.52 25.08 60.23
CA PRO A 40 -11.57 23.96 60.24
C PRO A 40 -12.11 22.65 59.63
N GLN A 41 -13.42 22.54 59.35
CA GLN A 41 -14.02 21.36 58.72
C GLN A 41 -13.78 21.28 57.20
N TYR A 42 -13.49 22.39 56.51
CA TYR A 42 -13.24 22.40 55.06
C TYR A 42 -11.82 21.94 54.67
N CYS A 43 -10.85 21.97 55.58
CA CYS A 43 -9.46 21.58 55.28
C CYS A 43 -9.26 20.06 55.11
N ARG A 44 -10.14 19.20 55.67
CA ARG A 44 -9.97 17.74 55.57
C ARG A 44 -10.46 17.17 54.23
N THR A 45 -11.52 17.73 53.65
CA THR A 45 -12.08 17.26 52.38
C THR A 45 -11.19 17.63 51.20
N THR A 46 -10.53 18.80 51.25
CA THR A 46 -9.61 19.25 50.19
C THR A 46 -8.30 18.45 50.18
N ALA A 47 -7.76 18.11 51.37
CA ALA A 47 -6.56 17.27 51.48
C ALA A 47 -6.77 15.86 50.89
N ALA A 48 -7.94 15.26 51.11
CA ALA A 48 -8.29 13.96 50.53
C ALA A 48 -8.44 14.02 49.01
N ALA A 49 -9.06 15.08 48.48
CA ALA A 49 -9.20 15.28 47.03
C ALA A 49 -7.84 15.48 46.34
N PHE A 50 -6.91 16.19 46.98
CA PHE A 50 -5.56 16.39 46.47
C PHE A 50 -4.77 15.07 46.46
N ALA A 51 -4.82 14.29 47.54
CA ALA A 51 -4.16 12.98 47.60
C ALA A 51 -4.68 12.01 46.50
N ASP A 52 -6.00 12.01 46.24
CA ASP A 52 -6.60 11.21 45.15
C ASP A 52 -6.15 11.72 43.77
N ALA A 53 -6.05 13.03 43.57
CA ALA A 53 -5.49 13.61 42.34
C ALA A 53 -4.03 13.21 42.12
N GLU A 54 -3.17 13.31 43.15
CA GLU A 54 -1.78 12.87 43.06
C GLU A 54 -1.65 11.38 42.74
N GLN A 55 -2.48 10.53 43.36
CA GLN A 55 -2.46 9.09 43.09
C GLN A 55 -2.87 8.78 41.64
N ARG A 56 -3.86 9.50 41.09
CA ARG A 56 -4.25 9.37 39.67
C ARG A 56 -3.15 9.83 38.71
N ILE A 57 -2.45 10.91 39.04
CA ILE A 57 -1.29 11.37 38.25
C ILE A 57 -0.21 10.29 38.23
N ARG A 58 0.23 9.78 39.40
CA ARG A 58 1.25 8.73 39.48
C ARG A 58 0.86 7.46 38.71
N THR A 59 -0.40 7.06 38.81
CA THR A 59 -0.92 5.90 38.07
C THR A 59 -0.83 6.14 36.56
N THR A 60 -1.26 7.31 36.10
CA THR A 60 -1.20 7.69 34.68
C THR A 60 0.24 7.75 34.16
N GLU A 61 1.17 8.32 34.94
CA GLU A 61 2.59 8.34 34.60
C GLU A 61 3.15 6.91 34.43
N SER A 62 2.82 6.00 35.36
CA SER A 62 3.25 4.60 35.27
C SER A 62 2.69 3.89 34.02
N GLU A 63 1.44 4.17 33.65
CA GLU A 63 0.80 3.63 32.44
C GLU A 63 1.49 4.15 31.17
N VAL A 64 1.84 5.44 31.13
CA VAL A 64 2.56 6.06 30.01
C VAL A 64 3.97 5.47 29.88
N THR A 65 4.72 5.33 30.97
CA THR A 65 6.05 4.71 30.95
C THR A 65 5.98 3.26 30.47
N ALA A 66 4.97 2.50 30.92
CA ALA A 66 4.76 1.13 30.44
C ALA A 66 4.39 1.10 28.95
N ALA A 67 3.58 2.05 28.47
CA ALA A 67 3.24 2.17 27.06
C ALA A 67 4.46 2.50 26.20
N LEU A 68 5.29 3.46 26.61
CA LEU A 68 6.56 3.79 25.94
C LEU A 68 7.49 2.58 25.87
N SER A 69 7.61 1.83 26.97
CA SER A 69 8.43 0.60 26.99
C SER A 69 7.95 -0.43 25.97
N ARG A 70 6.63 -0.64 25.84
CA ARG A 70 6.05 -1.53 24.81
C ARG A 70 6.34 -1.04 23.39
N LEU A 71 6.32 0.28 23.17
CA LEU A 71 6.63 0.86 21.87
C LEU A 71 8.09 0.67 21.49
N TYR A 72 9.03 0.93 22.41
CA TYR A 72 10.45 0.69 22.17
C TYR A 72 10.74 -0.79 21.89
N ALA A 73 10.12 -1.72 22.63
CA ALA A 73 10.25 -3.15 22.37
C ALA A 73 9.71 -3.55 20.97
N SER A 74 8.58 -2.95 20.55
CA SER A 74 8.01 -3.16 19.22
C SER A 74 8.91 -2.63 18.10
N LEU A 75 9.51 -1.44 18.29
CA LEU A 75 10.47 -0.86 17.35
C LEU A 75 11.75 -1.72 17.24
N ALA A 76 12.29 -2.20 18.35
CA ALA A 76 13.40 -3.15 18.34
C ALA A 76 13.05 -4.41 17.54
N SER A 77 11.88 -5.00 17.80
CA SER A 77 11.40 -6.18 17.06
C SER A 77 11.17 -5.93 15.57
N LEU A 78 10.83 -4.70 15.16
CA LEU A 78 10.73 -4.32 13.74
C LEU A 78 12.11 -4.23 13.09
N ARG A 79 13.07 -3.63 13.78
CA ARG A 79 14.46 -3.52 13.33
C ARG A 79 15.09 -4.90 13.13
N ASP A 80 14.89 -5.82 14.07
CA ASP A 80 15.39 -7.20 13.95
C ASP A 80 14.78 -7.93 12.76
N ARG A 81 13.48 -7.77 12.52
CA ARG A 81 12.81 -8.35 11.34
C ARG A 81 13.32 -7.77 10.03
N GLU A 82 13.66 -6.49 10.00
CA GLU A 82 14.25 -5.86 8.82
C GLU A 82 15.67 -6.37 8.57
N ALA A 83 16.49 -6.48 9.61
CA ALA A 83 17.83 -7.07 9.52
C ALA A 83 17.80 -8.52 9.00
N LEU A 84 16.85 -9.34 9.48
CA LEU A 84 16.66 -10.71 8.97
C LEU A 84 16.29 -10.72 7.47
N ARG A 85 15.39 -9.83 7.03
CA ARG A 85 15.02 -9.72 5.61
C ARG A 85 16.19 -9.27 4.75
N GLU A 86 17.05 -8.40 5.27
CA GLU A 86 18.26 -7.96 4.56
C GLU A 86 19.28 -9.11 4.43
N ALA A 87 19.52 -9.86 5.50
CA ALA A 87 20.36 -11.06 5.48
C ALA A 87 19.84 -12.11 4.48
N ASP A 88 18.52 -12.34 4.41
CA ASP A 88 17.92 -13.24 3.43
C ASP A 88 18.13 -12.75 1.98
N ARG A 89 18.01 -11.43 1.74
CA ARG A 89 18.28 -10.83 0.42
C ARG A 89 19.74 -10.98 0.03
N GLU A 90 20.67 -10.80 0.97
CA GLU A 90 22.10 -11.00 0.75
C GLU A 90 22.41 -12.46 0.39
N LYS A 91 21.90 -13.41 1.18
CA LYS A 91 22.05 -14.85 0.92
C LYS A 91 21.46 -15.26 -0.43
N ALA A 92 20.33 -14.66 -0.83
CA ALA A 92 19.76 -14.87 -2.16
C ALA A 92 20.66 -14.32 -3.29
N ARG A 93 21.26 -13.13 -3.11
CA ARG A 93 22.23 -12.55 -4.05
C ARG A 93 23.48 -13.41 -4.17
N GLU A 94 24.00 -13.93 -3.06
CA GLU A 94 25.15 -14.83 -3.04
C GLU A 94 24.87 -16.13 -3.81
N ARG A 95 23.72 -16.78 -3.53
CA ARG A 95 23.27 -17.97 -4.28
C ARG A 95 23.15 -17.69 -5.78
N ALA A 96 22.64 -16.52 -6.16
CA ALA A 96 22.55 -16.13 -7.56
C ALA A 96 23.94 -15.95 -8.21
N ARG A 97 24.90 -15.34 -7.49
CA ARG A 97 26.31 -15.23 -7.94
C ARG A 97 26.96 -16.60 -8.08
N HIS A 98 26.79 -17.48 -7.10
CA HIS A 98 27.30 -18.86 -7.14
C HIS A 98 26.75 -19.64 -8.34
N ARG A 99 25.43 -19.54 -8.60
CA ARG A 99 24.78 -20.17 -9.76
C ARG A 99 25.33 -19.63 -11.09
N ARG A 100 25.58 -18.32 -11.20
CA ARG A 100 26.18 -17.73 -12.41
C ARG A 100 27.60 -18.25 -12.64
N ARG A 101 28.45 -18.29 -11.60
CA ARG A 101 29.80 -18.84 -11.68
C ARG A 101 29.80 -20.32 -12.07
N SER A 102 28.92 -21.12 -11.47
CA SER A 102 28.77 -22.53 -11.79
C SER A 102 28.37 -22.76 -13.26
N LYS A 103 27.40 -21.98 -13.77
CA LYS A 103 27.00 -22.01 -15.19
C LYS A 103 28.12 -21.61 -16.13
N GLN A 104 28.93 -20.61 -15.76
CA GLN A 104 30.06 -20.18 -16.57
C GLN A 104 31.12 -21.28 -16.68
N ARG A 105 31.46 -21.94 -15.56
CA ARG A 105 32.38 -23.09 -15.53
C ARG A 105 31.86 -24.27 -16.35
N TYR A 106 30.56 -24.57 -16.25
CA TYR A 106 29.95 -25.63 -17.06
C TYR A 106 30.07 -25.31 -18.56
N ARG A 107 29.71 -24.08 -18.97
CA ARG A 107 29.83 -23.62 -20.36
C ARG A 107 31.25 -23.67 -20.90
N SER A 108 32.26 -23.27 -20.12
CA SER A 108 33.66 -23.37 -20.56
C SER A 108 34.10 -24.83 -20.74
N HIS A 109 33.58 -25.74 -19.92
CA HIS A 109 33.96 -27.15 -19.98
C HIS A 109 33.25 -27.92 -21.11
N THR A 110 31.99 -27.60 -21.42
CA THR A 110 31.23 -28.25 -22.51
C THR A 110 31.49 -27.61 -23.87
N GLY A 111 31.62 -26.28 -23.93
CA GLY A 111 31.82 -25.55 -25.20
C GLY A 111 33.15 -25.85 -25.90
N SER A 112 34.14 -26.39 -25.19
CA SER A 112 35.41 -26.83 -25.80
C SER A 112 35.33 -28.19 -26.49
N ARG A 113 34.26 -28.98 -26.26
CA ARG A 113 34.11 -30.33 -26.84
C ARG A 113 33.32 -30.34 -28.15
N ASP A 114 32.45 -29.36 -28.36
CA ASP A 114 31.58 -29.28 -29.56
C ASP A 114 32.21 -28.53 -30.75
N ASN A 115 33.38 -27.90 -30.59
CA ASN A 115 34.03 -27.14 -31.67
C ASN A 115 35.01 -27.95 -32.54
N THR A 116 35.08 -29.29 -32.39
CA THR A 116 35.98 -30.15 -33.18
C THR A 116 35.28 -31.18 -34.07
N GLY A 117 33.94 -31.22 -34.11
CA GLY A 117 33.25 -32.21 -34.94
C GLY A 117 31.87 -31.77 -35.38
N THR A 118 31.79 -31.06 -36.51
CA THR A 118 30.88 -31.32 -37.64
C THR A 118 30.87 -30.13 -38.60
N ARG A 119 31.88 -30.07 -39.48
CA ARG A 119 31.76 -29.44 -40.81
C ARG A 119 31.47 -30.56 -41.80
N SER A 120 30.20 -30.88 -42.00
CA SER A 120 29.70 -31.72 -43.10
C SER A 120 28.39 -31.06 -43.54
N SER A 121 28.40 -30.25 -44.60
CA SER A 121 28.17 -30.69 -45.99
C SER A 121 26.83 -31.43 -46.13
N GLY A 122 25.81 -30.77 -46.69
CA GLY A 122 24.52 -31.41 -46.90
C GLY A 122 23.44 -30.53 -47.52
N ARG A 123 23.61 -30.24 -48.82
CA ARG A 123 22.58 -29.90 -49.84
C ARG A 123 21.21 -29.40 -49.37
N SER A 124 20.92 -28.15 -49.74
CA SER A 124 19.56 -27.65 -49.90
C SER A 124 18.78 -28.49 -50.94
N PRO A 125 17.55 -28.95 -50.64
CA PRO A 125 16.66 -29.51 -51.65
C PRO A 125 16.07 -28.40 -52.54
N PRO A 126 15.74 -28.71 -53.81
CA PRO A 126 15.16 -27.74 -54.74
C PRO A 126 13.76 -27.29 -54.31
N PRO A 127 13.34 -26.08 -54.70
CA PRO A 127 12.03 -25.52 -54.33
C PRO A 127 10.89 -26.32 -54.98
N PRO A 128 9.78 -26.59 -54.26
CA PRO A 128 8.62 -27.27 -54.82
C PRO A 128 7.83 -26.38 -55.81
N PRO A 129 7.04 -26.99 -56.72
CA PRO A 129 6.28 -26.28 -57.74
C PRO A 129 5.17 -25.39 -57.16
N PRO A 130 4.77 -24.32 -57.88
CA PRO A 130 3.77 -23.36 -57.42
C PRO A 130 2.38 -24.02 -57.32
N LYS A 131 1.81 -24.01 -56.12
CA LYS A 131 0.46 -24.51 -55.84
C LYS A 131 -0.60 -23.56 -56.43
N PRO A 132 -1.76 -24.09 -56.88
CA PRO A 132 -2.85 -23.30 -57.46
C PRO A 132 -3.41 -22.29 -56.47
N LYS A 133 -3.69 -21.08 -56.98
CA LYS A 133 -4.18 -19.92 -56.23
C LYS A 133 -5.48 -20.26 -55.50
N ALA A 134 -5.37 -20.55 -54.20
CA ALA A 134 -6.52 -20.66 -53.32
C ALA A 134 -7.24 -19.31 -53.27
N LYS A 135 -8.55 -19.35 -53.52
CA LYS A 135 -9.46 -18.21 -53.44
C LYS A 135 -9.19 -17.43 -52.16
N THR A 136 -8.89 -16.14 -52.31
CA THR A 136 -8.69 -15.17 -51.24
C THR A 136 -9.84 -15.26 -50.25
N ARG A 137 -9.65 -16.02 -49.17
CA ARG A 137 -10.51 -15.95 -47.99
C ARG A 137 -10.43 -14.51 -47.52
N GLN A 138 -11.57 -13.84 -47.49
CA GLN A 138 -11.71 -12.55 -46.83
C GLN A 138 -11.16 -12.71 -45.41
N HIS A 139 -9.97 -12.17 -45.16
CA HIS A 139 -9.41 -12.12 -43.82
C HIS A 139 -10.42 -11.36 -42.96
N PRO A 140 -10.88 -11.90 -41.82
CA PRO A 140 -11.67 -11.15 -40.87
C PRO A 140 -10.92 -9.85 -40.58
N GLN A 141 -11.60 -8.71 -40.78
CA GLN A 141 -11.01 -7.41 -40.50
C GLN A 141 -10.37 -7.45 -39.12
N ALA A 142 -9.06 -7.15 -39.06
CA ALA A 142 -8.34 -7.13 -37.81
C ALA A 142 -9.13 -6.26 -36.81
N PRO A 143 -9.45 -6.77 -35.61
CA PRO A 143 -10.21 -6.01 -34.64
C PRO A 143 -9.51 -4.68 -34.39
N LYS A 144 -10.25 -3.58 -34.51
CA LYS A 144 -9.74 -2.23 -34.26
C LYS A 144 -9.04 -2.22 -32.89
N PRO A 145 -7.84 -1.64 -32.77
CA PRO A 145 -7.17 -1.55 -31.48
C PRO A 145 -8.10 -0.86 -30.49
N ARG A 146 -8.36 -1.53 -29.36
CA ARG A 146 -9.16 -0.96 -28.26
C ARG A 146 -8.32 0.17 -27.68
N VAL A 147 -8.69 1.41 -27.98
CA VAL A 147 -8.08 2.62 -27.41
C VAL A 147 -8.88 3.02 -26.18
N ILE A 148 -8.20 3.37 -25.09
CA ILE A 148 -8.86 3.92 -23.90
C ILE A 148 -9.46 5.29 -24.27
N SER A 149 -10.78 5.38 -24.34
CA SER A 149 -11.50 6.64 -24.62
C SER A 149 -11.82 7.40 -23.31
N PRO A 150 -11.93 8.73 -23.35
CA PRO A 150 -12.38 9.52 -22.20
C PRO A 150 -13.72 9.05 -21.63
N GLU A 151 -14.65 8.66 -22.51
CA GLU A 151 -15.96 8.12 -22.12
C GLU A 151 -15.83 6.81 -21.32
N SER A 152 -14.96 5.89 -21.75
CA SER A 152 -14.71 4.64 -21.02
C SER A 152 -14.10 4.87 -19.64
N ILE A 153 -13.26 5.91 -19.50
CA ILE A 153 -12.68 6.32 -18.22
C ILE A 153 -13.79 6.85 -17.32
N GLN A 154 -14.66 7.74 -17.83
CA GLN A 154 -15.77 8.29 -17.06
C GLN A 154 -16.73 7.20 -16.58
N GLN A 155 -17.18 6.33 -17.48
CA GLN A 155 -18.06 5.20 -17.15
C GLN A 155 -17.45 4.30 -16.06
N TRP A 156 -16.14 4.08 -16.11
CA TRP A 156 -15.46 3.29 -15.08
C TRP A 156 -15.45 3.98 -13.71
N HIS A 157 -15.21 5.30 -13.65
CA HIS A 157 -15.27 6.07 -12.40
C HIS A 157 -16.68 6.10 -11.79
N GLU A 158 -17.70 6.24 -12.63
CA GLU A 158 -19.11 6.17 -12.23
C GLU A 158 -19.45 4.78 -11.67
N ALA A 159 -19.02 3.71 -12.37
CA ALA A 159 -19.17 2.35 -11.90
C ALA A 159 -18.48 2.11 -10.54
N CYS A 160 -17.27 2.65 -10.34
CA CYS A 160 -16.59 2.61 -9.04
C CYS A 160 -17.38 3.33 -7.96
N THR A 161 -17.90 4.53 -8.26
CA THR A 161 -18.68 5.33 -7.30
C THR A 161 -19.93 4.59 -6.84
N LEU A 162 -20.68 4.00 -7.78
CA LEU A 162 -21.86 3.19 -7.47
C LEU A 162 -21.49 1.93 -6.68
N ALA A 163 -20.49 1.19 -7.14
CA ALA A 163 -20.05 -0.06 -6.51
C ALA A 163 -19.52 0.12 -5.09
N PHE A 164 -18.86 1.25 -4.80
CA PHE A 164 -18.22 1.50 -3.50
C PHE A 164 -19.18 2.06 -2.45
N LYS A 165 -20.38 2.49 -2.86
CA LYS A 165 -21.45 2.92 -1.95
C LYS A 165 -21.91 1.76 -1.06
N ASP A 166 -22.20 0.61 -1.68
CA ASP A 166 -22.75 -0.57 -1.01
C ASP A 166 -21.75 -1.74 -0.97
N LYS A 167 -20.65 -1.54 -0.25
CA LYS A 167 -19.57 -2.54 -0.08
C LYS A 167 -20.02 -3.96 0.31
N PRO A 168 -21.03 -4.16 1.18
CA PRO A 168 -21.49 -5.51 1.50
C PRO A 168 -22.09 -6.26 0.30
N LEU A 169 -22.55 -5.55 -0.75
CA LEU A 169 -23.09 -6.14 -1.97
C LEU A 169 -22.05 -6.28 -3.08
N LEU A 170 -20.84 -5.75 -2.88
CA LEU A 170 -19.79 -5.75 -3.89
C LEU A 170 -19.25 -7.18 -4.11
N ARG A 171 -19.57 -7.76 -5.26
CA ARG A 171 -19.12 -9.12 -5.65
C ARG A 171 -17.85 -9.11 -6.50
N ALA A 172 -17.59 -8.04 -7.24
CA ALA A 172 -16.41 -7.89 -8.08
C ALA A 172 -15.96 -6.44 -8.11
N PHE A 173 -14.65 -6.23 -8.24
CA PHE A 173 -14.09 -4.90 -8.41
C PHE A 173 -14.30 -4.43 -9.87
N PRO A 174 -14.84 -3.21 -10.11
CA PRO A 174 -15.02 -2.68 -11.47
C PRO A 174 -13.68 -2.60 -12.23
N GLN A 175 -13.61 -3.25 -13.39
CA GLN A 175 -12.37 -3.30 -14.17
C GLN A 175 -12.08 -1.95 -14.85
N PRO A 176 -10.87 -1.40 -14.69
CA PRO A 176 -10.46 -0.21 -15.42
C PRO A 176 -10.36 -0.46 -16.93
N PRO A 177 -10.56 0.58 -17.77
CA PRO A 177 -10.37 0.45 -19.20
C PRO A 177 -8.93 0.04 -19.51
N SER A 178 -8.77 -0.87 -20.46
CA SER A 178 -7.48 -1.47 -20.80
C SER A 178 -7.25 -1.48 -22.31
N GLU A 179 -6.02 -1.16 -22.70
CA GLU A 179 -5.49 -1.27 -24.05
C GLU A 179 -4.14 -1.99 -24.05
N PRO A 180 -3.70 -2.57 -25.18
CA PRO A 180 -2.40 -3.22 -25.28
C PRO A 180 -1.25 -2.28 -24.86
N CYS A 181 -0.44 -2.73 -23.91
CA CYS A 181 0.70 -1.97 -23.40
C CYS A 181 2.02 -2.49 -23.97
N GLY A 182 2.86 -1.60 -24.51
CA GLY A 182 4.17 -1.94 -25.05
C GLY A 182 5.24 -2.24 -24.00
N ASP A 183 5.04 -1.79 -22.75
CA ASP A 183 6.03 -1.96 -21.68
C ASP A 183 6.18 -3.44 -21.30
N ALA A 184 7.41 -3.96 -21.44
CA ALA A 184 7.76 -5.33 -21.09
C ALA A 184 7.58 -5.62 -19.59
N ARG A 185 7.78 -4.62 -18.72
CA ARG A 185 7.53 -4.77 -17.27
C ARG A 185 6.07 -5.04 -17.01
N CYS A 186 5.19 -4.35 -17.74
CA CYS A 186 3.76 -4.52 -17.60
C CYS A 186 3.24 -5.89 -18.04
N ARG A 187 3.95 -6.57 -18.95
CA ARG A 187 3.62 -7.94 -19.41
C ARG A 187 4.15 -9.03 -18.48
N ALA A 188 5.22 -8.76 -17.74
CA ALA A 188 5.85 -9.75 -16.85
C ALA A 188 5.17 -9.85 -15.47
N GLU A 189 4.41 -8.83 -15.07
CA GLU A 189 3.82 -8.73 -13.75
C GLU A 189 2.52 -9.55 -13.64
N ARG A 190 2.37 -10.31 -12.54
CA ARG A 190 1.11 -11.00 -12.21
C ARG A 190 0.19 -10.03 -11.49
N ARG A 191 -0.94 -9.71 -12.11
CA ARG A 191 -1.92 -8.73 -11.60
C ARG A 191 -3.30 -9.35 -11.44
N VAL A 192 -4.09 -8.73 -10.58
CA VAL A 192 -5.52 -9.04 -10.38
C VAL A 192 -6.38 -8.28 -11.39
N LEU A 193 -5.97 -7.08 -11.78
CA LEU A 193 -6.62 -6.28 -12.81
C LEU A 193 -6.08 -6.59 -14.20
N GLU A 194 -6.94 -6.49 -15.20
CA GLU A 194 -6.52 -6.63 -16.61
C GLU A 194 -5.73 -5.41 -17.09
N ALA A 195 -6.06 -4.22 -16.58
CA ALA A 195 -5.35 -3.00 -16.92
C ALA A 195 -3.98 -2.96 -16.22
N CYS A 196 -2.95 -2.59 -16.98
CA CYS A 196 -1.62 -2.39 -16.42
C CYS A 196 -1.50 -1.06 -15.67
N TYR A 197 -0.39 -0.90 -14.95
CA TYR A 197 -0.03 0.36 -14.30
C TYR A 197 -0.16 1.58 -15.25
N CYS A 198 0.32 1.46 -16.49
CA CYS A 198 0.23 2.55 -17.47
C CYS A 198 -1.22 2.89 -17.84
N ASN A 199 -2.08 1.90 -17.99
CA ASN A 199 -3.49 2.09 -18.34
C ASN A 199 -4.27 2.70 -17.17
N ILE A 200 -4.02 2.23 -15.94
CA ILE A 200 -4.57 2.83 -14.73
C ILE A 200 -4.11 4.30 -14.63
N ARG A 201 -2.82 4.57 -14.80
CA ARG A 201 -2.27 5.94 -14.77
C ARG A 201 -2.92 6.85 -15.82
N LYS A 202 -3.17 6.32 -17.04
CA LYS A 202 -3.92 7.04 -18.08
C LYS A 202 -5.35 7.38 -17.63
N ALA A 203 -6.04 6.47 -16.95
CA ALA A 203 -7.40 6.67 -16.45
C ALA A 203 -7.51 7.73 -15.32
N PHE A 204 -6.40 8.10 -14.69
CA PHE A 204 -6.34 9.18 -13.69
C PHE A 204 -5.65 10.46 -14.20
N LYS A 205 -5.10 10.45 -15.42
CA LYS A 205 -4.38 11.62 -15.95
C LYS A 205 -5.35 12.79 -16.12
N GLY A 206 -5.03 13.94 -15.53
CA GLY A 206 -5.87 15.14 -15.59
C GLY A 206 -7.00 15.19 -14.56
N ARG A 207 -7.09 14.22 -13.64
CA ARG A 207 -7.99 14.28 -12.48
C ARG A 207 -7.52 15.38 -11.52
N ALA A 208 -8.46 16.22 -11.08
CA ALA A 208 -8.17 17.28 -10.10
C ALA A 208 -7.98 16.73 -8.67
N ASP A 209 -8.70 15.68 -8.28
CA ASP A 209 -8.72 15.18 -6.91
C ASP A 209 -8.09 13.78 -6.74
N LEU A 210 -6.76 13.70 -6.96
CA LEU A 210 -5.99 12.48 -6.68
C LEU A 210 -5.99 12.11 -5.18
N ARG A 211 -6.18 13.09 -4.29
CA ARG A 211 -6.22 12.87 -2.84
C ARG A 211 -7.47 12.10 -2.44
N GLY A 212 -8.64 12.52 -2.92
CA GLY A 212 -9.90 11.81 -2.74
C GLY A 212 -9.85 10.42 -3.34
N ASP A 213 -9.24 10.28 -4.52
CA ASP A 213 -9.04 8.98 -5.15
C ASP A 213 -8.20 8.01 -4.32
N ARG A 214 -7.08 8.46 -3.73
CA ARG A 214 -6.31 7.63 -2.79
C ARG A 214 -7.17 7.11 -1.65
N VAL A 215 -7.99 7.97 -1.07
CA VAL A 215 -8.88 7.56 0.01
C VAL A 215 -9.94 6.59 -0.51
N ASN A 216 -10.49 6.79 -1.71
CA ASN A 216 -11.49 5.93 -2.33
C ASN A 216 -10.98 4.52 -2.63
N PHE A 217 -9.76 4.40 -3.14
CA PHE A 217 -9.18 3.12 -3.51
C PHE A 217 -8.35 2.45 -2.40
N HIS A 218 -8.29 3.02 -1.18
CA HIS A 218 -7.53 2.41 -0.09
C HIS A 218 -8.06 1.00 0.25
N PRO A 219 -7.20 -0.04 0.30
CA PRO A 219 -7.63 -1.43 0.47
C PRO A 219 -8.40 -1.68 1.78
N ASP A 220 -8.13 -0.91 2.83
CA ASP A 220 -8.85 -1.05 4.11
C ASP A 220 -10.32 -0.57 4.06
N ARG A 221 -10.71 0.22 3.05
CA ARG A 221 -12.12 0.58 2.87
C ARG A 221 -12.99 -0.60 2.45
N PHE A 222 -12.38 -1.69 2.00
CA PHE A 222 -13.06 -2.89 1.51
C PHE A 222 -13.17 -4.00 2.57
N MET A 223 -12.94 -3.70 3.86
CA MET A 223 -13.09 -4.69 4.94
C MET A 223 -14.53 -5.21 5.12
N ARG A 224 -15.53 -4.42 4.72
CA ARG A 224 -16.95 -4.79 4.77
C ARG A 224 -17.43 -5.63 3.57
N VAL A 225 -16.55 -5.90 2.60
CA VAL A 225 -16.86 -6.75 1.44
C VAL A 225 -17.03 -8.21 1.91
N PRO A 226 -17.95 -9.00 1.31
CA PRO A 226 -18.14 -10.41 1.61
C PRO A 226 -16.84 -11.22 1.60
N GLY A 227 -16.67 -12.12 2.57
CA GLY A 227 -15.40 -12.80 2.83
C GLY A 227 -14.86 -13.63 1.66
N ASP A 228 -15.76 -14.18 0.84
CA ASP A 228 -15.48 -14.98 -0.36
C ASP A 228 -14.74 -14.19 -1.46
N VAL A 229 -15.03 -12.89 -1.58
CA VAL A 229 -14.44 -12.02 -2.63
C VAL A 229 -13.54 -10.92 -2.08
N ARG A 230 -13.52 -10.72 -0.75
CA ARG A 230 -12.81 -9.64 -0.07
C ARG A 230 -11.36 -9.53 -0.47
N GLU A 231 -10.60 -10.63 -0.42
CA GLU A 231 -9.17 -10.59 -0.69
C GLU A 231 -8.87 -10.17 -2.14
N ARG A 232 -9.66 -10.69 -3.11
CA ARG A 232 -9.53 -10.31 -4.52
C ARG A 232 -9.83 -8.83 -4.73
N VAL A 233 -10.91 -8.33 -4.13
CA VAL A 233 -11.30 -6.92 -4.20
C VAL A 233 -10.25 -6.02 -3.55
N ARG A 234 -9.73 -6.40 -2.38
CA ARG A 234 -8.67 -5.64 -1.68
C ARG A 234 -7.39 -5.56 -2.50
N ARG A 235 -6.97 -6.65 -3.14
CA ARG A 235 -5.80 -6.66 -4.02
C ARG A 235 -6.00 -5.77 -5.26
N ALA A 236 -7.15 -5.87 -5.91
CA ALA A 236 -7.50 -5.01 -7.05
C ALA A 236 -7.50 -3.52 -6.68
N ALA A 237 -8.14 -3.17 -5.55
CA ALA A 237 -8.10 -1.81 -5.01
C ALA A 237 -6.68 -1.36 -4.68
N GLY A 238 -5.86 -2.25 -4.11
CA GLY A 238 -4.45 -2.01 -3.81
C GLY A 238 -3.62 -1.68 -5.05
N GLU A 239 -3.84 -2.38 -6.17
CA GLU A 239 -3.16 -2.06 -7.44
C GLU A 239 -3.48 -0.63 -7.92
N VAL A 240 -4.76 -0.23 -7.88
CA VAL A 240 -5.16 1.14 -8.22
C VAL A 240 -4.56 2.15 -7.24
N PHE A 241 -4.64 1.86 -5.93
CA PHE A 241 -4.13 2.73 -4.87
C PHE A 241 -2.65 3.04 -5.05
N VAL A 242 -1.81 2.04 -5.35
CA VAL A 242 -0.38 2.24 -5.56
C VAL A 242 -0.12 3.20 -6.73
N VAL A 243 -0.88 3.06 -7.82
CA VAL A 243 -0.75 3.95 -8.98
C VAL A 243 -1.13 5.39 -8.63
N VAL A 244 -2.32 5.58 -8.05
CA VAL A 244 -2.82 6.90 -7.68
C VAL A 244 -1.92 7.55 -6.61
N ASN A 245 -1.42 6.77 -5.64
CA ASN A 245 -0.50 7.27 -4.64
C ASN A 245 0.83 7.73 -5.25
N GLY A 246 1.37 7.00 -6.23
CA GLY A 246 2.55 7.43 -6.98
C GLY A 246 2.32 8.73 -7.74
N MET A 247 1.19 8.85 -8.45
CA MET A 247 0.83 10.08 -9.17
C MET A 247 0.67 11.28 -8.22
N PHE A 248 0.03 11.07 -7.07
CA PHE A 248 -0.16 12.12 -6.07
C PHE A 248 1.18 12.62 -5.52
N GLN A 249 2.11 11.71 -5.22
CA GLN A 249 3.45 12.08 -4.75
C GLN A 249 4.23 12.88 -5.79
N GLU A 250 4.13 12.54 -7.07
CA GLU A 250 4.80 13.29 -8.15
C GLU A 250 4.28 14.74 -8.23
N VAL A 251 2.96 14.94 -8.16
CA VAL A 251 2.35 16.28 -8.20
C VAL A 251 2.72 17.11 -6.96
N ASP A 252 2.73 16.50 -5.77
CA ASP A 252 3.12 17.17 -4.52
C ASP A 252 4.59 17.63 -4.55
N GLU A 253 5.49 16.85 -5.15
CA GLU A 253 6.91 17.19 -5.27
C GLU A 253 7.18 18.24 -6.37
N GLU A 254 6.45 18.19 -7.49
CA GLU A 254 6.50 19.23 -8.52
C GLU A 254 6.02 20.59 -7.97
N GLY A 255 4.99 20.60 -7.13
CA GLY A 255 4.50 21.81 -6.46
C GLY A 255 5.50 22.42 -5.46
N LYS A 256 6.40 21.61 -4.88
CA LYS A 256 7.45 22.10 -3.96
C LYS A 256 8.69 22.62 -4.67
N ASN A 257 9.02 22.08 -5.85
CA ASN A 257 10.20 22.47 -6.63
C ASN A 257 9.94 23.61 -7.63
N GLY A 258 8.68 24.04 -7.77
CA GLY A 258 8.24 25.14 -8.64
C GLY A 258 8.04 26.49 -7.95
N LEU A 259 8.53 26.66 -6.71
CA LEU A 259 8.60 27.90 -5.94
C LEU A 259 10.06 28.26 -5.67
#